data_AF-A0A355DX86-F1
#
_entry.id   AF-A0A355DX86-F1
#
_cell.length_a   1.000
_cell.length_b   1.000
_cell.length_c   1.000
_cell.angle_alpha   90.00
_cell.angle_beta   90.00
_cell.angle_gamma   90.00
#
_symmetry.space_group_name_H-M   'P 1'
#
loop_
_entity.id
_entity.type
_entity.pdbx_description
1 polymer ?
#
loop_
_entity_poly.entity_id
_entity_poly.type
_entity_poly.pdbx_seq_one_letter_code
_entity_poly.pdbx_strand_id
1 'polypeptide(L)'
;MALEKLVVDKQAEQDFKFVLNRCCHILINRWQLQPQLQAAIPELVEMFENLPSPGIVRSRGAKRMRQLVELFVETEQYVTLQRLARVMSETPETNCSGTKPVGALIQRYPYLYEHCLLSEDSSYEHQQTVRQIQSRIQRRFELDLSQYVTYQVRCAQSKRSQPKDAPPKIIQPVKNPTLLSDRELGGALKQFVGKVQGSNTHRDLAQSFITHTSQISRYKDFKDDLYEYLTASIDPAYGKRQFNERLHAHLKSTLPNSDAQKPSEFMILRTCSHLLNFLVVESPQRPNHFVFVDLITNLGATITTVLLLKIVLLCRKVKPYLEKRFSILFNHYESATRDGVPWLIKSLENLNVAFSIHFGSADVSCLSQIM
;
A
#
# COMPACT_ATOMS: atom_id res chain seq x y z
N MET A 1 -37.47 -23.69 4.16
CA MET A 1 -38.33 -23.17 3.05
C MET A 1 -37.58 -22.23 2.11
N ALA A 2 -37.30 -20.95 2.43
CA ALA A 2 -36.63 -20.04 1.48
C ALA A 2 -35.12 -20.35 1.29
N LEU A 3 -34.38 -20.55 2.39
CA LEU A 3 -32.96 -20.91 2.35
C LEU A 3 -32.71 -22.25 1.65
N GLU A 4 -33.53 -23.25 1.91
CA GLU A 4 -33.44 -24.56 1.25
C GLU A 4 -33.70 -24.48 -0.26
N LYS A 5 -34.62 -23.62 -0.71
CA LYS A 5 -34.84 -23.38 -2.15
C LYS A 5 -33.61 -22.75 -2.79
N LEU A 6 -33.00 -21.76 -2.14
CA LEU A 6 -31.79 -21.08 -2.62
C LEU A 6 -30.60 -22.04 -2.71
N VAL A 7 -30.42 -22.92 -1.71
CA VAL A 7 -29.33 -23.91 -1.67
C VAL A 7 -29.48 -25.02 -2.71
N VAL A 8 -30.71 -25.37 -3.10
CA VAL A 8 -31.02 -26.42 -4.08
C VAL A 8 -31.04 -25.88 -5.52
N ASP A 9 -30.98 -24.56 -5.70
CA ASP A 9 -30.91 -23.94 -7.02
C ASP A 9 -29.63 -24.34 -7.78
N LYS A 10 -29.72 -24.42 -9.11
CA LYS A 10 -28.61 -24.73 -10.00
C LYS A 10 -27.54 -23.64 -9.97
N GLN A 11 -27.93 -22.39 -9.69
CA GLN A 11 -26.98 -21.26 -9.58
C GLN A 11 -26.38 -21.11 -8.18
N ALA A 12 -26.77 -21.94 -7.22
CA ALA A 12 -26.33 -21.82 -5.83
C ALA A 12 -24.81 -21.85 -5.65
N GLU A 13 -24.07 -22.64 -6.44
CA GLU A 13 -22.59 -22.67 -6.37
C GLU A 13 -21.95 -21.33 -6.72
N GLN A 14 -22.57 -20.56 -7.62
CA GLN A 14 -22.05 -19.26 -8.05
C GLN A 14 -22.52 -18.14 -7.13
N ASP A 15 -23.78 -18.18 -6.70
CA ASP A 15 -24.41 -17.05 -6.02
C ASP A 15 -24.33 -17.13 -4.49
N PHE A 16 -24.30 -18.34 -3.92
CA PHE A 16 -24.37 -18.53 -2.47
C PHE A 16 -23.20 -17.88 -1.73
N LYS A 17 -22.01 -17.85 -2.35
CA LYS A 17 -20.84 -17.15 -1.79
C LYS A 17 -21.10 -15.67 -1.55
N PHE A 18 -21.82 -14.99 -2.45
CA PHE A 18 -22.14 -13.57 -2.31
C PHE A 18 -23.19 -13.34 -1.22
N VAL A 19 -24.18 -14.23 -1.13
CA VAL A 19 -25.20 -14.19 -0.07
C VAL A 19 -24.54 -14.37 1.30
N LEU A 20 -23.72 -15.40 1.45
CA LEU A 20 -23.01 -15.69 2.70
C LEU A 20 -22.07 -14.55 3.08
N ASN A 21 -21.30 -14.02 2.12
CA ASN A 21 -20.43 -12.86 2.32
C ASN A 21 -21.21 -11.64 2.82
N ARG A 22 -22.36 -11.33 2.19
CA ARG A 22 -23.22 -10.22 2.62
C ARG A 22 -23.76 -10.42 4.03
N CYS A 23 -24.16 -11.64 4.41
CA CYS A 23 -24.57 -11.96 5.77
C CYS A 23 -23.45 -11.71 6.78
N CYS A 24 -22.22 -12.15 6.50
CA CYS A 24 -21.06 -11.86 7.35
C CYS A 24 -20.84 -10.36 7.51
N HIS A 25 -20.86 -9.59 6.41
CA HIS A 25 -20.66 -8.14 6.48
C HIS A 25 -21.77 -7.39 7.25
N ILE A 26 -23.02 -7.86 7.21
CA ILE A 26 -24.10 -7.28 8.03
C ILE A 26 -23.80 -7.42 9.52
N LEU A 27 -23.31 -8.59 9.95
CA LEU A 27 -22.93 -8.84 11.34
C LEU A 27 -21.70 -8.00 11.72
N ILE A 28 -20.66 -8.04 10.89
CA ILE A 28 -19.40 -7.32 11.12
C ILE A 28 -19.63 -5.80 11.24
N ASN A 29 -20.44 -5.22 10.36
CA ASN A 29 -20.76 -3.78 10.41
C ASN A 29 -21.46 -3.39 11.72
N ARG A 30 -22.30 -4.26 12.29
CA ARG A 30 -22.93 -4.02 13.59
C ARG A 30 -21.93 -4.17 14.74
N TRP A 31 -21.13 -5.22 14.73
CA TRP A 31 -20.13 -5.48 15.78
C TRP A 31 -19.05 -4.40 15.83
N GLN A 32 -18.72 -3.79 14.70
CA GLN A 32 -17.77 -2.67 14.65
C GLN A 32 -18.21 -1.44 15.43
N LEU A 33 -19.51 -1.15 15.45
CA LEU A 33 -20.06 -0.02 16.21
C LEU A 33 -19.94 -0.22 17.72
N GLN A 34 -19.65 -1.44 18.18
CA GLN A 34 -19.59 -1.80 19.60
C GLN A 34 -18.24 -2.45 19.91
N PRO A 35 -17.28 -1.74 20.53
CA PRO A 35 -15.94 -2.26 20.82
C PRO A 35 -15.92 -3.64 21.48
N GLN A 36 -16.86 -3.89 22.41
CA GLN A 36 -17.02 -5.16 23.12
C GLN A 36 -17.37 -6.36 22.22
N LEU A 37 -17.94 -6.13 21.03
CA LEU A 37 -18.31 -7.20 20.09
C LEU A 37 -17.28 -7.41 18.99
N GLN A 38 -16.22 -6.59 18.93
CA GLN A 38 -15.22 -6.70 17.86
C GLN A 38 -14.46 -8.04 17.90
N ALA A 39 -14.33 -8.65 19.09
CA ALA A 39 -13.74 -9.97 19.26
C ALA A 39 -14.55 -11.11 18.58
N ALA A 40 -15.85 -10.92 18.33
CA ALA A 40 -16.68 -11.91 17.65
C ALA A 40 -16.35 -12.06 16.15
N ILE A 41 -15.63 -11.10 15.57
CA ILE A 41 -15.28 -11.09 14.14
C ILE A 41 -14.26 -12.19 13.80
N PRO A 42 -13.10 -12.29 14.48
CA PRO A 42 -12.18 -13.41 14.25
C PRO A 42 -12.83 -14.77 14.58
N GLU A 43 -13.65 -14.86 15.62
CA GLU A 43 -14.39 -16.09 15.96
C GLU A 43 -15.32 -16.54 14.82
N LEU A 44 -16.06 -15.59 14.21
CA LEU A 44 -16.90 -15.88 13.04
C LEU A 44 -16.10 -16.45 11.87
N VAL A 45 -14.92 -15.87 11.61
CA VAL A 45 -14.08 -16.30 10.49
C VAL A 45 -13.50 -17.70 10.73
N GLU A 46 -13.07 -18.00 11.96
CA GLU A 46 -12.52 -19.30 12.36
C GLU A 46 -13.56 -20.43 12.29
N MET A 47 -14.83 -20.14 12.57
CA MET A 47 -15.92 -21.12 12.45
C MET A 47 -16.06 -21.71 11.04
N PHE A 48 -15.66 -20.98 10.00
CA PHE A 48 -15.73 -21.49 8.63
C PHE A 48 -14.63 -22.52 8.32
N GLU A 49 -13.46 -22.45 8.97
CA GLU A 49 -12.40 -23.46 8.82
C GLU A 49 -12.70 -24.72 9.64
N ASN A 50 -13.32 -24.55 10.80
CA ASN A 50 -13.61 -25.61 11.75
C ASN A 50 -15.10 -25.96 11.80
N LEU A 51 -15.67 -26.33 10.65
CA LEU A 51 -17.09 -26.71 10.59
C LEU A 51 -17.36 -27.91 11.51
N PRO A 52 -18.36 -27.83 12.41
CA PRO A 52 -18.66 -28.92 13.31
C PRO A 52 -19.02 -30.19 12.54
N SER A 53 -18.58 -31.34 13.07
CA SER A 53 -18.83 -32.65 12.46
C SER A 53 -20.30 -32.79 12.08
N PRO A 54 -20.61 -33.34 10.89
CA PRO A 54 -21.98 -33.58 10.54
C PRO A 54 -22.49 -34.58 11.55
N GLY A 55 -23.43 -34.18 12.39
CA GLY A 55 -24.25 -35.15 13.12
C GLY A 55 -24.96 -36.07 12.12
N ILE A 56 -25.96 -36.83 12.57
CA ILE A 56 -26.83 -37.58 11.66
C ILE A 56 -27.68 -36.57 10.86
N VAL A 57 -27.10 -35.90 9.87
CA VAL A 57 -27.74 -34.87 9.04
C VAL A 57 -28.59 -35.60 8.00
N ARG A 58 -29.90 -35.66 8.27
CA ARG A 58 -30.86 -36.45 7.49
C ARG A 58 -31.42 -35.73 6.25
N SER A 59 -31.31 -34.40 6.13
CA SER A 59 -31.91 -33.65 5.01
C SER A 59 -30.92 -33.34 3.87
N ARG A 60 -31.39 -33.48 2.64
CA ARG A 60 -30.62 -33.24 1.41
C ARG A 60 -30.16 -31.78 1.29
N GLY A 61 -31.01 -30.84 1.71
CA GLY A 61 -30.69 -29.40 1.75
C GLY A 61 -29.59 -29.05 2.74
N ALA A 62 -29.56 -29.65 3.92
CA ALA A 62 -28.50 -29.40 4.91
C ALA A 62 -27.13 -29.92 4.44
N LYS A 63 -27.09 -31.08 3.77
CA LYS A 63 -25.85 -31.59 3.14
C LYS A 63 -25.34 -30.63 2.06
N ARG A 64 -26.23 -30.16 1.19
CA ARG A 64 -25.87 -29.21 0.13
C ARG A 64 -25.41 -27.86 0.69
N MET A 65 -26.06 -27.36 1.74
CA MET A 65 -25.66 -26.12 2.40
C MET A 65 -24.25 -26.23 2.97
N ARG A 66 -23.94 -27.36 3.63
CA ARG A 66 -22.59 -27.60 4.15
C ARG A 66 -21.55 -27.60 3.03
N GLN A 67 -21.82 -28.27 1.91
CA GLN A 67 -20.92 -28.25 0.74
C GLN A 67 -20.69 -26.83 0.21
N LEU A 68 -21.74 -26.00 0.15
CA LEU A 68 -21.59 -24.60 -0.29
C LEU A 68 -20.77 -23.76 0.69
N VAL A 69 -20.85 -24.05 1.99
CA VAL A 69 -20.00 -23.40 3.01
C VAL A 69 -18.55 -23.90 2.93
N GLU A 70 -18.33 -25.18 2.67
CA GLU A 70 -16.99 -25.72 2.41
C GLU A 70 -16.35 -25.06 1.18
N LEU A 71 -17.11 -24.91 0.08
CA LEU A 71 -16.66 -24.19 -1.12
C LEU A 71 -16.40 -22.70 -0.85
N PHE A 72 -17.10 -22.09 0.10
CA PHE A 72 -16.92 -20.66 0.42
C PHE A 72 -15.50 -20.36 0.93
N VAL A 73 -14.89 -21.28 1.68
CA VAL A 73 -13.52 -21.12 2.22
C VAL A 73 -12.48 -20.96 1.11
N GLU A 74 -12.72 -21.50 -0.07
CA GLU A 74 -11.82 -21.39 -1.24
C GLU A 74 -12.03 -20.10 -2.05
N THR A 75 -13.00 -19.26 -1.68
CA THR A 75 -13.36 -18.06 -2.45
C THR A 75 -12.58 -16.81 -2.05
N GLU A 76 -12.45 -15.87 -2.99
CA GLU A 76 -11.87 -14.55 -2.72
C GLU A 76 -12.62 -13.78 -1.63
N GLN A 77 -13.95 -13.96 -1.53
CA GLN A 77 -14.79 -13.36 -0.49
C GLN A 77 -14.36 -13.80 0.92
N TYR A 78 -14.01 -15.07 1.09
CA TYR A 78 -13.53 -15.55 2.38
C TYR A 78 -12.14 -15.02 2.71
N VAL A 79 -11.24 -14.92 1.72
CA VAL A 79 -9.91 -14.33 1.89
C VAL A 79 -10.00 -12.87 2.34
N THR A 80 -10.89 -12.06 1.76
CA THR A 80 -11.08 -10.66 2.21
C THR A 80 -11.64 -10.58 3.63
N LEU A 81 -12.56 -11.47 4.01
CA LEU A 81 -13.04 -11.59 5.40
C LEU A 81 -11.92 -11.96 6.38
N GLN A 82 -11.04 -12.91 6.02
CA GLN A 82 -9.87 -13.25 6.84
C GLN A 82 -8.94 -12.06 7.04
N ARG A 83 -8.65 -11.31 5.97
CA ARG A 83 -7.81 -10.11 6.07
C ARG A 83 -8.47 -9.05 6.95
N LEU A 84 -9.78 -8.84 6.83
CA LEU A 84 -10.52 -7.90 7.68
C LEU A 84 -10.44 -8.30 9.16
N ALA A 85 -10.66 -9.58 9.48
CA ALA A 85 -10.54 -10.09 10.84
C ALA A 85 -9.12 -9.88 11.41
N ARG A 86 -8.08 -10.07 10.60
CA ARG A 86 -6.68 -9.79 10.99
C ARG A 86 -6.43 -8.31 11.28
N VAL A 87 -6.95 -7.39 10.45
CA VAL A 87 -6.83 -5.94 10.68
C VAL A 87 -7.50 -5.53 11.99
N MET A 88 -8.60 -6.21 12.34
CA MET A 88 -9.41 -5.90 13.52
C MET A 88 -8.95 -6.58 14.80
N SER A 89 -8.18 -7.66 14.70
CA SER A 89 -7.62 -8.32 15.87
C SER A 89 -6.51 -7.44 16.44
N GLU A 90 -6.76 -6.84 17.61
CA GLU A 90 -5.77 -6.04 18.36
C GLU A 90 -4.73 -6.97 19.02
N THR A 91 -4.03 -7.80 18.25
CA THR A 91 -2.85 -8.47 18.76
C THR A 91 -1.67 -7.49 18.65
N PRO A 92 -1.18 -6.91 19.77
CA PRO A 92 0.04 -6.12 19.73
C PRO A 92 1.14 -7.02 19.18
N GLU A 93 1.79 -6.60 18.09
CA GLU A 93 2.93 -7.32 17.54
C GLU A 93 4.05 -7.33 18.60
N THR A 94 4.05 -8.36 19.45
CA THR A 94 5.24 -8.76 20.20
C THR A 94 6.31 -9.03 19.14
N ASN A 95 7.53 -8.54 19.39
CA ASN A 95 8.70 -8.68 18.52
C ASN A 95 9.03 -10.18 18.32
N CYS A 96 8.26 -10.88 17.48
CA CYS A 96 8.39 -12.30 17.24
C CYS A 96 8.85 -12.48 15.80
N SER A 97 10.11 -12.92 15.70
CA SER A 97 10.83 -13.66 14.64
C SER A 97 10.28 -13.61 13.20
N GLY A 98 11.19 -13.46 12.23
CA GLY A 98 10.91 -13.32 10.79
C GLY A 98 10.22 -14.51 10.09
N THR A 99 9.76 -15.49 10.87
CA THR A 99 8.94 -16.63 10.45
C THR A 99 7.46 -16.29 10.20
N LYS A 100 6.97 -15.13 10.67
CA LYS A 100 5.58 -14.71 10.40
C LYS A 100 5.36 -14.46 8.89
N PRO A 101 4.16 -14.73 8.36
CA PRO A 101 3.83 -14.44 6.97
C PRO A 101 3.71 -12.92 6.73
N VAL A 102 3.89 -12.50 5.47
CA VAL A 102 3.68 -11.11 5.03
C VAL A 102 2.22 -10.69 5.21
N GLY A 103 1.25 -11.59 5.01
CA GLY A 103 -0.17 -11.31 5.19
C GLY A 103 -0.55 -10.78 6.58
N ALA A 104 0.23 -11.13 7.61
CA ALA A 104 0.03 -10.59 8.96
C ALA A 104 0.35 -9.09 9.07
N LEU A 105 1.09 -8.52 8.12
CA LEU A 105 1.45 -7.10 8.08
C LEU A 105 0.35 -6.21 7.49
N ILE A 106 -0.76 -6.77 6.99
CA ILE A 106 -1.82 -5.98 6.34
C ILE A 106 -2.27 -4.82 7.24
N GLN A 107 -2.40 -5.04 8.55
CA GLN A 107 -2.80 -4.02 9.53
C GLN A 107 -1.91 -2.76 9.50
N ARG A 108 -0.64 -2.87 9.10
CA ARG A 108 0.32 -1.76 9.06
C ARG A 108 0.16 -0.86 7.83
N TYR A 109 -0.49 -1.34 6.78
CA TYR A 109 -0.51 -0.69 5.47
C TYR A 109 -1.94 -0.27 5.07
N PRO A 110 -2.51 0.78 5.71
CA PRO A 110 -3.89 1.23 5.46
C PRO A 110 -4.14 1.60 4.00
N TYR A 111 -3.12 2.09 3.28
CA TYR A 111 -3.22 2.44 1.86
C TYR A 111 -3.51 1.22 0.94
N LEU A 112 -3.41 -0.02 1.43
CA LEU A 112 -3.76 -1.22 0.67
C LEU A 112 -5.23 -1.63 0.84
N TYR A 113 -5.97 -1.08 1.81
CA TYR A 113 -7.24 -1.65 2.25
C TYR A 113 -8.32 -1.62 1.17
N GLU A 114 -8.41 -0.54 0.40
CA GLU A 114 -9.39 -0.46 -0.69
C GLU A 114 -9.18 -1.54 -1.78
N HIS A 115 -7.98 -2.14 -1.86
CA HIS A 115 -7.66 -3.15 -2.86
C HIS A 115 -7.42 -4.55 -2.28
N CYS A 116 -7.28 -4.68 -0.96
CA CYS A 116 -7.06 -5.96 -0.28
C CYS A 116 -8.26 -6.45 0.51
N LEU A 117 -9.16 -5.55 0.95
CA LEU A 117 -10.32 -5.85 1.79
C LEU A 117 -11.66 -5.70 1.07
N LEU A 118 -11.69 -4.98 -0.05
CA LEU A 118 -12.89 -4.75 -0.83
C LEU A 118 -12.84 -5.53 -2.15
N SER A 119 -14.01 -6.02 -2.54
CA SER A 119 -14.30 -6.69 -3.81
C SER A 119 -15.34 -5.88 -4.61
N GLU A 120 -15.51 -6.17 -5.90
CA GLU A 120 -16.49 -5.45 -6.75
C GLU A 120 -17.94 -5.59 -6.25
N ASP A 121 -18.24 -6.68 -5.55
CA ASP A 121 -19.55 -6.98 -4.93
C ASP A 121 -19.71 -6.38 -3.51
N SER A 122 -18.71 -5.67 -3.00
CA SER A 122 -18.75 -5.10 -1.65
C SER A 122 -19.83 -4.02 -1.52
N SER A 123 -20.69 -4.17 -0.52
CA SER A 123 -21.77 -3.22 -0.26
C SER A 123 -21.24 -1.84 0.14
N TYR A 124 -22.02 -0.79 -0.12
CA TYR A 124 -21.67 0.58 0.25
C TYR A 124 -21.35 0.72 1.75
N GLU A 125 -22.13 0.08 2.63
CA GLU A 125 -21.89 0.09 4.07
C GLU A 125 -20.52 -0.52 4.42
N HIS A 126 -20.18 -1.65 3.79
CA HIS A 126 -18.88 -2.30 4.01
C HIS A 126 -17.72 -1.42 3.51
N GLN A 127 -17.88 -0.77 2.35
CA GLN A 127 -16.89 0.18 1.83
C GLN A 127 -16.67 1.35 2.80
N GLN A 128 -17.75 1.90 3.38
CA GLN A 128 -17.64 2.99 4.37
C GLN A 128 -16.92 2.54 5.64
N THR A 129 -17.27 1.35 6.15
CA THR A 129 -16.55 0.70 7.25
C THR A 129 -15.05 0.63 6.99
N VAL A 130 -14.64 0.10 5.83
CA VAL A 130 -13.22 -0.09 5.51
C VAL A 130 -12.49 1.26 5.45
N ARG A 131 -13.12 2.28 4.86
CA ARG A 131 -12.56 3.65 4.81
C ARG A 131 -12.41 4.29 6.19
N GLN A 132 -13.34 4.04 7.11
CA GLN A 132 -13.25 4.52 8.49
C GLN A 132 -12.07 3.86 9.22
N ILE A 133 -11.92 2.53 9.10
CA ILE A 133 -10.80 1.78 9.68
C ILE A 133 -9.47 2.26 9.11
N GLN A 134 -9.40 2.37 7.78
CA GLN A 134 -8.23 2.89 7.06
C GLN A 134 -7.82 4.27 7.60
N SER A 135 -8.76 5.20 7.71
CA SER A 135 -8.51 6.56 8.19
C SER A 135 -8.02 6.58 9.64
N ARG A 136 -8.59 5.74 10.51
CA ARG A 136 -8.18 5.63 11.93
C ARG A 136 -6.74 5.13 12.05
N ILE A 137 -6.41 4.04 11.36
CA ILE A 137 -5.08 3.43 11.40
C ILE A 137 -4.04 4.35 10.78
N GLN A 138 -4.35 4.98 9.64
CA GLN A 138 -3.47 5.94 8.99
C GLN A 138 -3.15 7.13 9.90
N ARG A 139 -4.16 7.75 10.52
CA ARG A 139 -3.94 8.87 11.47
C ARG A 139 -3.07 8.46 12.65
N ARG A 140 -3.27 7.25 13.18
CA ARG A 140 -2.46 6.74 14.28
C ARG A 140 -0.99 6.64 13.87
N PHE A 141 -0.72 6.04 12.71
CA PHE A 141 0.63 5.94 12.17
C PHE A 141 1.27 7.31 11.92
N GLU A 142 0.53 8.26 11.35
CA GLU A 142 1.02 9.62 11.09
C GLU A 142 1.38 10.37 12.38
N LEU A 143 0.58 10.22 13.44
CA LEU A 143 0.87 10.77 14.76
C LEU A 143 2.13 10.13 15.38
N ASP A 144 2.21 8.79 15.37
CA ASP A 144 3.36 8.07 15.92
C ASP A 144 4.65 8.42 15.15
N LEU A 145 4.58 8.59 13.82
CA LEU A 145 5.69 9.04 12.98
C LEU A 145 6.13 10.46 13.34
N SER A 146 5.19 11.39 13.49
CA SER A 146 5.49 12.79 13.84
C SER A 146 6.16 12.90 15.23
N GLN A 147 5.68 12.11 16.20
CA GLN A 147 6.28 12.01 17.54
C GLN A 147 7.70 11.47 17.48
N TYR A 148 7.93 10.40 16.71
CA TYR A 148 9.25 9.80 16.55
C TYR A 148 10.24 10.75 15.87
N VAL A 149 9.81 11.46 14.83
CA VAL A 149 10.63 12.45 14.14
C VAL A 149 11.00 13.61 15.06
N THR A 150 10.04 14.13 15.82
CA THR A 150 10.28 15.17 16.84
C THR A 150 11.28 14.69 17.89
N TYR A 151 11.16 13.44 18.33
CA TYR A 151 12.11 12.82 19.24
C TYR A 151 13.53 12.77 18.66
N GLN A 152 13.70 12.31 17.41
CA GLN A 152 15.01 12.27 16.76
C GLN A 152 15.67 13.67 16.66
N VAL A 153 14.89 14.69 16.30
CA VAL A 153 15.37 16.08 16.21
C VAL A 153 15.86 16.58 17.58
N ARG A 154 15.07 16.35 18.64
CA ARG A 154 15.45 16.74 20.01
C ARG A 154 16.73 16.04 20.48
N CYS A 155 16.88 14.75 20.17
CA CYS A 155 18.11 14.01 20.47
C CYS A 155 19.32 14.58 19.71
N ALA A 156 19.16 14.93 18.43
CA ALA A 156 20.24 15.52 17.64
C ALA A 156 20.64 16.92 18.15
N GLN A 157 19.68 17.77 18.48
CA GLN A 157 19.92 19.11 19.03
C GLN A 157 20.58 19.03 20.42
N SER A 158 20.12 18.13 21.30
CA SER A 158 20.76 17.94 22.62
C SER A 158 22.21 17.49 22.51
N LYS A 159 22.56 16.65 21.51
CA LYS A 159 23.95 16.26 21.26
C LYS A 159 24.81 17.43 20.74
N ARG A 160 24.25 18.33 19.94
CA ARG A 160 24.95 19.53 19.41
C ARG A 160 25.15 20.62 20.48
N SER A 161 24.21 20.75 21.43
CA SER A 161 24.21 21.81 22.44
C SER A 161 24.75 21.39 23.82
N GLN A 162 25.22 20.15 23.99
CA GLN A 162 25.78 19.70 25.26
C GLN A 162 27.24 20.14 25.43
N PRO A 163 27.58 20.93 26.46
CA PRO A 163 28.97 21.09 26.89
C PRO A 163 29.49 19.76 27.46
N LYS A 164 30.78 19.46 27.26
CA LYS A 164 31.40 18.14 27.56
C LYS A 164 31.23 17.65 29.01
N ASP A 165 30.91 18.54 29.95
CA ASP A 165 30.85 18.25 31.39
C ASP A 165 29.45 18.33 32.02
N ALA A 166 28.36 18.48 31.24
CA ALA A 166 27.00 18.54 31.77
C ALA A 166 26.27 17.18 31.70
N PRO A 167 25.44 16.83 32.70
CA PRO A 167 24.66 15.60 32.68
C PRO A 167 23.69 15.59 31.49
N PRO A 168 23.49 14.43 30.83
CA PRO A 168 22.65 14.34 29.65
C PRO A 168 21.20 14.67 30.00
N LYS A 169 20.58 15.58 29.24
CA LYS A 169 19.14 15.84 29.33
C LYS A 169 18.38 14.54 29.08
N ILE A 170 17.52 14.14 30.01
CA ILE A 170 16.69 12.94 29.89
C ILE A 170 15.59 13.23 28.85
N ILE A 171 15.77 12.71 27.64
CA ILE A 171 14.74 12.74 26.59
C ILE A 171 14.05 11.38 26.60
N GLN A 172 12.73 11.36 26.79
CA GLN A 172 11.96 10.12 26.79
C GLN A 172 12.07 9.41 25.43
N PRO A 173 12.43 8.12 25.40
CA PRO A 173 12.57 7.37 24.15
C PRO A 173 11.21 7.14 23.51
N VAL A 174 11.10 7.47 22.22
CA VAL A 174 9.92 7.15 21.38
C VAL A 174 10.30 6.01 20.44
N LYS A 175 9.43 4.99 20.35
CA LYS A 175 9.67 3.82 19.48
C LYS A 175 9.49 4.21 18.01
N ASN A 176 10.34 3.66 17.14
CA ASN A 176 10.18 3.75 15.69
C ASN A 176 8.87 3.04 15.26
N PRO A 177 7.93 3.73 14.60
CA PRO A 177 6.66 3.13 14.19
C PRO A 177 6.76 2.28 12.90
N THR A 178 7.93 2.23 12.27
CA THR A 178 8.18 1.48 11.02
C THR A 178 8.94 0.17 11.28
N LEU A 179 8.99 -0.70 10.28
CA LEU A 179 9.88 -1.87 10.28
C LEU A 179 11.28 -1.57 9.70
N LEU A 180 11.55 -0.32 9.34
CA LEU A 180 12.88 0.12 8.92
C LEU A 180 13.76 0.34 10.15
N SER A 181 15.07 0.10 10.01
CA SER A 181 16.02 0.54 11.03
C SER A 181 16.00 2.07 11.16
N ASP A 182 16.39 2.60 12.32
CA ASP A 182 16.42 4.06 12.56
C ASP A 182 17.30 4.80 11.53
N ARG A 183 18.35 4.14 11.03
CA ARG A 183 19.22 4.67 9.97
C ARG A 183 18.49 4.71 8.61
N GLU A 184 17.79 3.65 8.26
CA GLU A 184 17.02 3.58 7.01
C GLU A 184 15.87 4.59 7.02
N LEU A 185 15.13 4.69 8.13
CA LEU A 185 14.07 5.68 8.29
C LEU A 185 14.62 7.11 8.22
N GLY A 186 15.73 7.39 8.92
CA GLY A 186 16.39 8.70 8.84
C GLY A 186 16.86 9.05 7.43
N GLY A 187 17.35 8.07 6.66
CA GLY A 187 17.69 8.24 5.24
C GLY A 187 16.47 8.52 4.37
N ALA A 188 15.38 7.77 4.57
CA ALA A 188 14.12 7.95 3.85
C ALA A 188 13.50 9.32 4.12
N LEU A 189 13.44 9.74 5.38
CA LEU A 189 12.94 11.06 5.78
C LEU A 189 13.74 12.19 5.12
N LYS A 190 15.07 12.07 5.08
CA LYS A 190 15.92 13.05 4.38
C LYS A 190 15.65 13.11 2.89
N GLN A 191 15.39 11.98 2.24
CA GLN A 191 15.08 11.96 0.81
C GLN A 191 13.68 12.54 0.51
N PHE A 192 12.67 12.19 1.31
CA PHE A 192 11.29 12.62 1.05
C PHE A 192 11.01 14.08 1.44
N VAL A 193 11.61 14.56 2.54
CA VAL A 193 11.42 15.94 3.04
C VAL A 193 12.49 16.89 2.51
N GLY A 194 13.67 16.37 2.18
CA GLY A 194 14.84 17.16 1.84
C GLY A 194 14.73 17.92 0.51
N LYS A 195 15.67 18.84 0.35
CA LYS A 195 15.92 19.51 -0.92
C LYS A 195 16.75 18.58 -1.80
N VAL A 196 16.16 18.15 -2.91
CA VAL A 196 16.71 17.07 -3.75
C VAL A 196 17.53 17.64 -4.89
N GLN A 197 17.17 18.83 -5.38
CA GLN A 197 17.90 19.54 -6.43
C GLN A 197 18.04 21.02 -6.05
N GLY A 198 19.20 21.39 -5.52
CA GLY A 198 19.47 22.73 -5.03
C GLY A 198 18.57 23.10 -3.85
N SER A 199 17.71 24.10 -4.01
CA SER A 199 16.75 24.56 -2.99
C SER A 199 15.38 23.87 -3.06
N ASN A 200 15.14 23.03 -4.07
CA ASN A 200 13.80 22.56 -4.42
C ASN A 200 13.49 21.18 -3.81
N THR A 201 12.27 21.05 -3.28
CA THR A 201 11.71 19.77 -2.84
C THR A 201 11.12 18.98 -4.01
N HIS A 202 10.79 17.71 -3.79
CA HIS A 202 10.07 16.90 -4.80
C HIS A 202 8.76 17.55 -5.27
N ARG A 203 8.05 18.25 -4.37
CA ARG A 203 6.80 18.94 -4.69
C ARG A 203 7.06 20.14 -5.59
N ASP A 204 8.12 20.91 -5.32
CA ASP A 204 8.49 22.07 -6.14
C ASP A 204 8.90 21.64 -7.54
N LEU A 205 9.68 20.56 -7.66
CA LEU A 205 10.10 19.99 -8.94
C LEU A 205 8.91 19.49 -9.76
N ALA A 206 7.97 18.76 -9.13
CA ALA A 206 6.76 18.31 -9.81
C ALA A 206 5.89 19.50 -10.27
N GLN A 207 5.74 20.53 -9.43
CA GLN A 207 4.96 21.72 -9.79
C GLN A 207 5.63 22.50 -10.93
N SER A 208 6.95 22.66 -10.92
CA SER A 208 7.71 23.29 -11.99
C SER A 208 7.53 22.55 -13.31
N PHE A 209 7.61 21.22 -13.30
CA PHE A 209 7.38 20.38 -14.47
C PHE A 209 5.95 20.51 -15.03
N ILE A 210 4.92 20.53 -14.17
CA ILE A 210 3.53 20.73 -14.59
C ILE A 210 3.34 22.09 -15.25
N THR A 211 3.93 23.14 -14.66
CA THR A 211 3.86 24.49 -15.23
C THR A 211 4.54 24.55 -16.60
N HIS A 212 5.71 23.90 -16.76
CA HIS A 212 6.39 23.81 -18.06
C HIS A 212 5.56 23.03 -19.09
N THR A 213 4.96 21.91 -18.68
CA THR A 213 4.12 21.06 -19.53
C THR A 213 2.94 21.82 -20.16
N SER A 214 2.42 22.86 -19.49
CA SER A 214 1.31 23.67 -20.03
C SER A 214 1.65 24.42 -21.33
N GLN A 215 2.94 24.67 -21.57
CA GLN A 215 3.48 25.35 -22.75
C GLN A 215 3.83 24.38 -23.88
N ILE A 216 3.90 23.08 -23.60
CA ILE A 216 4.24 22.06 -24.58
C ILE A 216 3.09 21.90 -25.59
N SER A 217 3.44 21.94 -26.87
CA SER A 217 2.49 21.84 -27.97
C SER A 217 2.32 20.42 -28.51
N ARG A 218 3.33 19.56 -28.34
CA ARG A 218 3.32 18.18 -28.83
C ARG A 218 3.55 17.19 -27.70
N TYR A 219 2.75 16.15 -27.66
CA TYR A 219 2.83 15.13 -26.65
C TYR A 219 4.13 14.32 -26.66
N LYS A 220 4.76 14.19 -27.82
CA LYS A 220 6.09 13.59 -27.91
C LYS A 220 7.11 14.34 -27.03
N ASP A 221 7.14 15.67 -27.13
CA ASP A 221 8.10 16.51 -26.39
C ASP A 221 7.84 16.38 -24.87
N PHE A 222 6.57 16.29 -24.46
CA PHE A 222 6.22 15.98 -23.07
C PHE A 222 6.79 14.63 -22.60
N LYS A 223 6.78 13.59 -23.44
CA LYS A 223 7.32 12.28 -23.09
C LYS A 223 8.84 12.32 -22.94
N ASP A 224 9.52 13.09 -23.78
CA ASP A 224 10.96 13.29 -23.73
C ASP A 224 11.35 14.07 -22.45
N ASP A 225 10.64 15.16 -22.13
CA ASP A 225 10.82 15.91 -20.88
C ASP A 225 10.52 15.04 -19.65
N LEU A 226 9.48 14.19 -19.71
CA LEU A 226 9.14 13.27 -18.63
C LEU A 226 10.25 12.25 -18.39
N TYR A 227 10.88 11.75 -19.46
CA TYR A 227 12.03 10.86 -19.35
C TYR A 227 13.20 11.56 -18.62
N GLU A 228 13.55 12.78 -19.02
CA GLU A 228 14.62 13.56 -18.36
C GLU A 228 14.27 13.85 -16.90
N TYR A 229 13.04 14.28 -16.64
CA TYR A 229 12.55 14.52 -15.28
C TYR A 229 12.70 13.28 -14.41
N LEU A 230 12.30 12.09 -14.87
CA LEU A 230 12.38 10.86 -14.09
C LEU A 230 13.82 10.40 -13.87
N THR A 231 14.68 10.49 -14.90
CA THR A 231 16.07 10.01 -14.86
C THR A 231 17.04 10.96 -14.17
N ALA A 232 16.70 12.23 -13.97
CA ALA A 232 17.58 13.23 -13.34
C ALA A 232 18.13 12.84 -11.95
N SER A 233 17.43 11.98 -11.21
CA SER A 233 17.82 11.51 -9.87
C SER A 233 18.33 10.07 -9.84
N ILE A 234 18.46 9.43 -11.00
CA ILE A 234 18.92 8.04 -11.11
C ILE A 234 20.43 8.03 -11.30
N ASP A 235 21.13 7.14 -10.60
CA ASP A 235 22.58 6.96 -10.75
C ASP A 235 22.93 6.70 -12.23
N PRO A 236 23.76 7.54 -12.87
CA PRO A 236 24.20 7.34 -14.24
C PRO A 236 24.83 5.95 -14.49
N ALA A 237 25.50 5.35 -13.50
CA ALA A 237 26.14 4.05 -13.63
C ALA A 237 25.13 2.89 -13.73
N TYR A 238 23.96 3.04 -13.11
CA TYR A 238 22.84 2.10 -13.27
C TYR A 238 22.00 2.42 -14.51
N GLY A 239 21.63 3.70 -14.67
CA GLY A 239 20.77 4.15 -15.75
C GLY A 239 21.32 3.82 -17.15
N LYS A 240 22.64 4.02 -17.35
CA LYS A 240 23.32 3.76 -18.64
C LYS A 240 23.43 2.27 -19.01
N ARG A 241 23.10 1.33 -18.11
CA ARG A 241 23.23 -0.11 -18.42
C ARG A 241 22.13 -0.56 -19.37
N GLN A 242 20.87 -0.45 -18.94
CA GLN A 242 19.69 -0.85 -19.75
C GLN A 242 18.40 -0.13 -19.29
N PHE A 243 18.33 0.33 -18.04
CA PHE A 243 17.09 0.87 -17.48
C PHE A 243 16.62 2.13 -18.23
N ASN A 244 17.52 3.09 -18.50
CA ASN A 244 17.13 4.34 -19.16
C ASN A 244 16.64 4.09 -20.60
N GLU A 245 17.30 3.20 -21.34
CA GLU A 245 16.87 2.84 -22.69
C GLU A 245 15.50 2.16 -22.69
N ARG A 246 15.26 1.24 -21.75
CA ARG A 246 13.96 0.57 -21.57
C ARG A 246 12.87 1.56 -21.20
N LEU A 247 13.14 2.48 -20.27
CA LEU A 247 12.19 3.51 -19.86
C LEU A 247 11.84 4.44 -21.02
N HIS A 248 12.84 4.90 -21.77
CA HIS A 248 12.65 5.76 -22.93
C HIS A 248 11.86 5.05 -24.04
N ALA A 249 12.19 3.79 -24.34
CA ALA A 249 11.45 2.97 -25.29
C ALA A 249 9.98 2.76 -24.85
N HIS A 250 9.74 2.49 -23.56
CA HIS A 250 8.40 2.33 -23.01
C HIS A 250 7.58 3.62 -23.14
N LEU A 251 8.15 4.76 -22.77
CA LEU A 251 7.53 6.07 -22.94
C LEU A 251 7.20 6.33 -24.42
N LYS A 252 8.16 6.15 -25.32
CA LYS A 252 7.96 6.35 -26.76
C LYS A 252 6.82 5.48 -27.30
N SER A 253 6.74 4.22 -26.87
CA SER A 253 5.67 3.28 -27.25
C SER A 253 4.29 3.58 -26.64
N THR A 254 4.23 4.45 -25.62
CA THR A 254 2.97 4.82 -24.97
C THR A 254 2.24 5.87 -25.80
N LEU A 255 1.02 5.53 -26.23
CA LEU A 255 0.10 6.41 -26.98
C LEU A 255 0.76 7.10 -28.21
N PRO A 256 1.42 6.36 -29.12
CA PRO A 256 2.19 6.94 -30.23
C PRO A 256 1.30 7.73 -31.21
N ASN A 257 0.05 7.31 -31.36
CA ASN A 257 -0.92 7.96 -32.26
C ASN A 257 -1.31 9.37 -31.79
N SER A 258 -0.98 9.74 -30.54
CA SER A 258 -1.28 11.04 -29.95
C SER A 258 -0.07 11.97 -29.90
N ASP A 259 1.10 11.57 -30.42
CA ASP A 259 2.36 12.31 -30.32
C ASP A 259 2.31 13.74 -30.87
N ALA A 260 1.54 13.95 -31.94
CA ALA A 260 1.38 15.26 -32.57
C ALA A 260 0.36 16.17 -31.85
N GLN A 261 -0.42 15.62 -30.91
CA GLN A 261 -1.48 16.34 -30.20
C GLN A 261 -0.91 17.07 -28.98
N LYS A 262 -1.62 18.10 -28.51
CA LYS A 262 -1.28 18.77 -27.25
C LYS A 262 -1.49 17.82 -26.07
N PRO A 263 -0.57 17.75 -25.08
CA PRO A 263 -0.78 16.95 -23.88
C PRO A 263 -2.08 17.30 -23.18
N SER A 264 -2.95 16.31 -22.99
CA SER A 264 -4.19 16.44 -22.21
C SER A 264 -4.04 15.77 -20.85
N GLU A 265 -4.87 16.17 -19.88
CA GLU A 265 -4.87 15.53 -18.55
C GLU A 265 -5.11 14.02 -18.64
N PHE A 266 -5.98 13.58 -19.55
CA PHE A 266 -6.23 12.15 -19.79
C PHE A 266 -4.99 11.43 -20.31
N MET A 267 -4.24 12.04 -21.23
CA MET A 267 -3.01 11.45 -21.76
C MET A 267 -1.94 11.34 -20.68
N ILE A 268 -1.77 12.37 -19.85
CA ILE A 268 -0.85 12.36 -18.70
C ILE A 268 -1.24 11.27 -17.71
N LEU A 269 -2.53 11.18 -17.35
CA LEU A 269 -3.06 10.14 -16.46
C LEU A 269 -2.73 8.74 -17.02
N ARG A 270 -3.01 8.51 -18.30
CA ARG A 270 -2.73 7.23 -18.96
C ARG A 270 -1.24 6.93 -18.97
N THR A 271 -0.36 7.87 -19.31
CA THR A 271 1.09 7.66 -19.26
C THR A 271 1.55 7.27 -17.86
N CYS A 272 1.12 8.01 -16.84
CA CYS A 272 1.47 7.74 -15.46
C CYS A 272 1.00 6.34 -15.03
N SER A 273 -0.23 5.94 -15.38
CA SER A 273 -0.71 4.58 -15.13
C SER A 273 0.13 3.52 -15.85
N HIS A 274 0.48 3.70 -17.12
CA HIS A 274 1.32 2.75 -17.87
C HIS A 274 2.75 2.69 -17.32
N LEU A 275 3.30 3.80 -16.83
CA LEU A 275 4.59 3.82 -16.14
C LEU A 275 4.55 3.00 -14.86
N LEU A 276 3.50 3.14 -14.04
CA LEU A 276 3.38 2.35 -12.81
C LEU A 276 3.23 0.84 -13.09
N ASN A 277 2.59 0.46 -14.20
CA ASN A 277 2.53 -0.94 -14.64
C ASN A 277 3.91 -1.49 -14.98
N PHE A 278 4.70 -0.71 -15.71
CA PHE A 278 6.05 -1.07 -16.12
C PHE A 278 7.03 -1.13 -14.95
N LEU A 279 6.95 -0.16 -14.03
CA LEU A 279 7.89 -0.03 -12.92
C LEU A 279 7.60 -0.97 -11.75
N VAL A 280 6.33 -1.29 -11.50
CA VAL A 280 5.91 -2.07 -10.31
C VAL A 280 5.43 -3.46 -10.70
N VAL A 281 4.23 -3.56 -11.28
CA VAL A 281 3.63 -4.82 -11.73
C VAL A 281 2.46 -4.57 -12.68
N GLU A 282 2.38 -5.35 -13.75
CA GLU A 282 1.36 -5.16 -14.80
C GLU A 282 0.01 -5.79 -14.45
N SER A 283 -0.02 -7.05 -14.02
CA SER A 283 -1.25 -7.82 -13.82
C SER A 283 -1.15 -8.77 -12.61
N PRO A 284 -2.26 -9.02 -11.89
CA PRO A 284 -2.31 -10.06 -10.86
C PRO A 284 -2.17 -11.48 -11.42
N GLN A 285 -2.56 -11.73 -12.67
CA GLN A 285 -2.54 -13.07 -13.28
C GLN A 285 -1.12 -13.52 -13.62
N ARG A 286 -0.24 -12.55 -13.91
CA ARG A 286 1.20 -12.75 -14.14
C ARG A 286 1.93 -11.56 -13.50
N PRO A 287 2.30 -11.65 -12.21
CA PRO A 287 2.96 -10.56 -11.53
C PRO A 287 4.41 -10.46 -12.01
N ASN A 288 4.61 -9.95 -13.23
CA ASN A 288 5.94 -9.61 -13.72
C ASN A 288 6.37 -8.31 -13.05
N HIS A 289 7.24 -8.44 -12.05
CA HIS A 289 7.75 -7.33 -11.24
C HIS A 289 9.30 -7.31 -11.24
N PHE A 290 9.94 -7.90 -12.25
CA PHE A 290 11.40 -7.95 -12.36
C PHE A 290 12.01 -6.55 -12.43
N VAL A 291 11.38 -5.61 -13.14
CA VAL A 291 11.84 -4.21 -13.19
C VAL A 291 11.84 -3.60 -11.79
N PHE A 292 10.81 -3.87 -10.99
CA PHE A 292 10.72 -3.38 -9.63
C PHE A 292 11.82 -3.96 -8.72
N VAL A 293 12.04 -5.28 -8.80
CA VAL A 293 13.10 -5.95 -8.04
C VAL A 293 14.49 -5.48 -8.47
N ASP A 294 14.72 -5.28 -9.77
CA ASP A 294 15.97 -4.75 -10.31
C ASP A 294 16.24 -3.32 -9.79
N LEU A 295 15.22 -2.45 -9.80
CA LEU A 295 15.30 -1.11 -9.23
C LEU A 295 15.65 -1.15 -7.74
N ILE A 296 15.00 -2.00 -6.95
CA ILE A 296 15.27 -2.08 -5.51
C ILE A 296 16.66 -2.65 -5.25
N THR A 297 17.08 -3.67 -6.00
CA THR A 297 18.39 -4.31 -5.84
C THR A 297 19.52 -3.33 -6.14
N ASN A 298 19.38 -2.49 -7.18
CA ASN A 298 20.46 -1.60 -7.62
C ASN A 298 20.40 -0.20 -6.99
N LEU A 299 19.20 0.36 -6.78
CA LEU A 299 19.02 1.73 -6.26
C LEU A 299 18.60 1.77 -4.79
N GLY A 300 18.09 0.66 -4.26
CA GLY A 300 17.48 0.59 -2.94
C GLY A 300 16.00 1.00 -2.92
N ALA A 301 15.31 0.58 -1.87
CA ALA A 301 13.87 0.82 -1.71
C ALA A 301 13.53 2.33 -1.66
N THR A 302 14.31 3.13 -0.94
CA THR A 302 14.06 4.57 -0.78
C THR A 302 14.11 5.32 -2.11
N ILE A 303 15.16 5.14 -2.92
CA ILE A 303 15.30 5.82 -4.21
C ILE A 303 14.26 5.33 -5.21
N THR A 304 13.92 4.03 -5.18
CA THR A 304 12.82 3.48 -5.98
C THR A 304 11.48 4.12 -5.59
N THR A 305 11.21 4.30 -4.30
CA THR A 305 10.01 5.02 -3.83
C THR A 305 10.03 6.48 -4.26
N VAL A 306 11.19 7.17 -4.26
CA VAL A 306 11.31 8.53 -4.81
C VAL A 306 10.90 8.57 -6.29
N LEU A 307 11.35 7.61 -7.11
CA LEU A 307 10.96 7.53 -8.51
C LEU A 307 9.44 7.38 -8.68
N LEU A 308 8.81 6.51 -7.90
CA LEU A 308 7.36 6.33 -7.90
C LEU A 308 6.63 7.59 -7.42
N LEU A 309 7.16 8.23 -6.38
CA LEU A 309 6.61 9.46 -5.82
C LEU A 309 6.63 10.61 -6.83
N LYS A 310 7.68 10.74 -7.65
CA LYS A 310 7.75 11.74 -8.74
C LYS A 310 6.56 11.58 -9.71
N ILE A 311 6.21 10.34 -10.06
CA ILE A 311 5.06 10.05 -10.94
C ILE A 311 3.73 10.41 -10.25
N VAL A 312 3.56 10.07 -8.97
CA VAL A 312 2.31 10.36 -8.24
C VAL A 312 2.17 11.85 -7.93
N LEU A 313 3.25 12.56 -7.65
CA LEU A 313 3.23 14.02 -7.44
C LEU A 313 2.93 14.76 -8.75
N LEU A 314 3.40 14.24 -9.89
CA LEU A 314 3.06 14.73 -11.21
C LEU A 314 1.55 14.58 -11.50
N CYS A 315 0.99 13.40 -11.26
CA CYS A 315 -0.43 13.12 -11.47
C CYS A 315 -1.05 12.48 -10.22
N ARG A 316 -1.59 13.31 -9.31
CA ARG A 316 -2.15 12.82 -8.04
C ARG A 316 -3.27 11.80 -8.21
N LYS A 317 -4.00 11.86 -9.34
CA LYS A 317 -5.06 10.92 -9.72
C LYS A 317 -4.54 9.47 -9.88
N VAL A 318 -3.23 9.25 -10.04
CA VAL A 318 -2.67 7.88 -10.09
C VAL A 318 -2.31 7.28 -8.73
N LYS A 319 -2.49 7.99 -7.61
CA LYS A 319 -2.21 7.42 -6.28
C LYS A 319 -2.95 6.09 -6.03
N PRO A 320 -4.28 5.99 -6.26
CA PRO A 320 -4.98 4.70 -6.12
C PRO A 320 -4.47 3.62 -7.07
N TYR A 321 -3.97 4.01 -8.25
CA TYR A 321 -3.36 3.04 -9.16
C TYR A 321 -2.07 2.46 -8.58
N LEU A 322 -1.23 3.28 -7.93
CA LEU A 322 -0.03 2.79 -7.26
C LEU A 322 -0.37 1.87 -6.09
N GLU A 323 -1.35 2.25 -5.28
CA GLU A 323 -1.87 1.41 -4.19
C GLU A 323 -2.33 0.04 -4.69
N LYS A 324 -3.07 0.02 -5.81
CA LYS A 324 -3.47 -1.23 -6.49
C LYS A 324 -2.28 -2.04 -7.00
N ARG A 325 -1.20 -1.41 -7.46
CA ARG A 325 0.02 -2.15 -7.89
C ARG A 325 0.71 -2.82 -6.71
N PHE A 326 0.80 -2.13 -5.58
CA PHE A 326 1.36 -2.72 -4.36
C PHE A 326 0.44 -3.77 -3.74
N SER A 327 -0.89 -3.65 -3.85
CA SER A 327 -1.80 -4.70 -3.37
C SER A 327 -1.63 -6.00 -4.15
N ILE A 328 -1.37 -5.94 -5.46
CA ILE A 328 -1.05 -7.11 -6.27
C ILE A 328 0.22 -7.80 -5.74
N LEU A 329 1.28 -7.05 -5.46
CA LEU A 329 2.52 -7.61 -4.90
C LEU A 329 2.29 -8.18 -3.50
N PHE A 330 1.56 -7.47 -2.65
CA PHE A 330 1.22 -7.93 -1.30
C PHE A 330 0.45 -9.25 -1.34
N ASN A 331 -0.57 -9.35 -2.19
CA ASN A 331 -1.37 -10.55 -2.36
C ASN A 331 -0.55 -11.72 -2.92
N HIS A 332 0.37 -11.44 -3.86
CA HIS A 332 1.24 -12.47 -4.43
C HIS A 332 2.19 -13.08 -3.39
N TYR A 333 2.66 -12.28 -2.44
CA TYR A 333 3.61 -12.71 -1.39
C TYR A 333 2.94 -12.92 -0.03
N GLU A 334 1.61 -12.97 0.05
CA GLU A 334 0.89 -13.00 1.33
C GLU A 334 1.31 -14.18 2.23
N SER A 335 1.53 -15.35 1.62
CA SER A 335 1.96 -16.58 2.31
C SER A 335 3.48 -16.68 2.51
N ALA A 336 4.26 -15.80 1.88
CA ALA A 336 5.72 -15.79 2.03
C ALA A 336 6.12 -15.33 3.44
N THR A 337 7.25 -15.82 3.93
CA THR A 337 7.83 -15.37 5.20
C THR A 337 8.42 -13.97 5.06
N ARG A 338 8.42 -13.22 6.15
CA ARG A 338 8.99 -11.86 6.18
C ARG A 338 10.46 -11.85 5.75
N ASP A 339 11.23 -12.86 6.16
CA ASP A 339 12.65 -13.00 5.80
C ASP A 339 12.88 -13.41 4.34
N GLY A 340 11.89 -14.00 3.68
CA GLY A 340 11.97 -14.40 2.27
C GLY A 340 11.84 -13.22 1.29
N VAL A 341 11.19 -12.13 1.70
CA VAL A 341 10.94 -10.95 0.86
C VAL A 341 11.22 -9.61 1.55
N PRO A 342 12.43 -9.40 2.08
CA PRO A 342 12.78 -8.16 2.78
C PRO A 342 12.69 -6.93 1.87
N TRP A 343 12.89 -7.11 0.55
CA TRP A 343 12.73 -6.04 -0.44
C TRP A 343 11.30 -5.49 -0.47
N LEU A 344 10.29 -6.36 -0.32
CA LEU A 344 8.89 -5.97 -0.36
C LEU A 344 8.51 -5.21 0.91
N ILE A 345 8.91 -5.72 2.07
CA ILE A 345 8.66 -5.06 3.36
C ILE A 345 9.29 -3.67 3.35
N LYS A 346 10.58 -3.55 2.97
CA LYS A 346 11.24 -2.24 2.90
C LYS A 346 10.53 -1.29 1.94
N SER A 347 10.00 -1.79 0.82
CA SER A 347 9.27 -0.98 -0.15
C SER A 347 7.91 -0.53 0.39
N LEU A 348 7.18 -1.41 1.07
CA LEU A 348 5.90 -1.09 1.72
C LEU A 348 6.07 -0.05 2.83
N GLU A 349 7.12 -0.16 3.64
CA GLU A 349 7.45 0.83 4.68
C GLU A 349 7.85 2.19 4.09
N ASN A 350 8.74 2.20 3.08
CA ASN A 350 9.13 3.45 2.42
C ASN A 350 7.93 4.14 1.76
N LEU A 351 7.06 3.37 1.11
CA LEU A 351 5.84 3.92 0.50
C LEU A 351 4.87 4.46 1.56
N ASN A 352 4.70 3.76 2.69
CA ASN A 352 3.86 4.24 3.79
C ASN A 352 4.35 5.59 4.32
N VAL A 353 5.66 5.71 4.57
CA VAL A 353 6.28 6.95 5.02
C VAL A 353 6.11 8.07 3.98
N ALA A 354 6.39 7.79 2.70
CA ALA A 354 6.23 8.77 1.62
C ALA A 354 4.78 9.25 1.49
N PHE A 355 3.81 8.34 1.62
CA PHE A 355 2.39 8.70 1.56
C PHE A 355 1.95 9.54 2.75
N SER A 356 2.37 9.20 3.96
CA SER A 356 2.08 9.99 5.16
C SER A 356 2.63 11.42 5.10
N ILE A 357 3.80 11.61 4.47
CA ILE A 357 4.44 12.94 4.34
C ILE A 357 3.80 13.77 3.22
N HIS A 358 3.56 13.18 2.04
CA HIS A 358 3.15 13.96 0.86
C HIS A 358 1.63 14.01 0.63
N PHE A 359 0.89 13.04 1.14
CA PHE A 359 -0.56 12.92 0.96
C PHE A 359 -1.32 12.77 2.27
N GLY A 360 -0.62 12.67 3.40
CA GLY A 360 -1.16 12.54 4.75
C GLY A 360 -1.01 13.80 5.59
N SER A 361 -1.14 13.64 6.90
CA SER A 361 -1.03 14.72 7.90
C SER A 361 0.18 14.60 8.83
N ALA A 362 1.17 13.75 8.50
CA ALA A 362 2.37 13.61 9.31
C ALA A 362 3.18 14.92 9.32
N ASP A 363 3.38 15.49 10.50
CA ASP A 363 4.19 16.70 10.66
C ASP A 363 5.66 16.33 10.87
N VAL A 364 6.43 16.56 9.81
CA VAL A 364 7.88 16.34 9.76
C VAL A 364 8.65 17.65 9.59
N SER A 365 7.99 18.79 9.80
CA SER A 365 8.56 20.13 9.56
C SER A 365 9.81 20.40 10.42
N CYS A 366 9.88 19.81 11.61
CA CYS A 366 11.02 19.95 12.52
C CYS A 366 12.33 19.36 11.95
N LEU A 367 12.29 18.48 10.95
CA LEU A 367 13.50 17.96 10.29
C LEU A 367 14.29 19.04 9.55
N SER A 368 13.60 20.08 9.04
CA SER A 368 14.26 21.21 8.37
C SER A 368 15.24 21.98 9.27
N GLN A 369 15.15 21.79 10.59
CA GLN A 369 16.04 22.43 11.57
C GLN A 369 17.39 21.70 11.75
N ILE A 370 17.49 20.46 11.26
CA ILE A 370 18.69 19.62 11.43
C ILE A 370 19.33 19.18 10.11
N MET A 371 18.60 19.28 9.00
CA MET A 371 19.07 19.09 7.63
C MET A 371 19.67 20.39 7.10
#